data_AF-A0A5N1J2K8-F1
#
_entry.id   AF-A0A5N1J2K8-F1
#
_cell.length_a   1.000
_cell.length_b   1.000
_cell.length_c   1.000
_cell.angle_alpha   90.00
_cell.angle_beta   90.00
_cell.angle_gamma   90.00
#
_symmetry.space_group_name_H-M   'P 1'
#
loop_
_entity.id
_entity.type
_entity.pdbx_description
1 polymer ?
#
loop_
_entity_poly.entity_id
_entity_poly.type
_entity_poly.pdbx_seq_one_letter_code
_entity_poly.pdbx_strand_id
1 'polypeptide(L)'
;MEPEKKPPFRLTRVTIAATLAQLIPLIMLVATITVYSYLIAPNLDKEVYAEFATRIAKPIGWIAGTLATLAMAFWAARKAHNRQVIYGVATGVLVVLLDILSQTTANKPFDLIDILVLVAKLMAGTLGGYLAWQRYRNLPVEKRHTHRLI
;
A
#
# COMPACT_ATOMS: atom_id res chain seq x y z
N MET A 1 -23.41 -21.22 -28.03
CA MET A 1 -22.34 -20.92 -27.06
C MET A 1 -22.84 -19.77 -26.20
N GLU A 2 -23.27 -20.04 -24.96
CA GLU A 2 -23.64 -18.94 -24.04
C GLU A 2 -22.37 -18.18 -23.61
N PRO A 3 -22.42 -16.83 -23.55
CA PRO A 3 -21.28 -16.05 -23.09
C PRO A 3 -21.01 -16.33 -21.60
N GLU A 4 -19.82 -16.84 -21.29
CA GLU A 4 -19.37 -17.08 -19.91
C GLU A 4 -19.39 -15.76 -19.11
N LYS A 5 -20.31 -15.63 -18.15
CA LYS A 5 -20.41 -14.46 -17.28
C LYS A 5 -19.16 -14.36 -16.41
N LYS A 6 -18.26 -13.46 -16.79
CA LYS A 6 -17.07 -13.08 -16.01
C LYS A 6 -17.49 -12.63 -14.59
N PRO A 7 -16.86 -13.15 -13.51
CA PRO A 7 -17.21 -12.76 -12.15
C PRO A 7 -16.99 -11.25 -11.94
N PRO A 8 -17.85 -10.58 -11.13
CA PRO A 8 -17.79 -9.14 -10.93
C PRO A 8 -16.48 -8.73 -10.25
N PHE A 9 -15.91 -7.60 -10.68
CA PHE A 9 -14.71 -7.02 -10.07
C PHE A 9 -15.06 -6.47 -8.68
N ARG A 10 -14.47 -7.04 -7.62
CA ARG A 10 -14.77 -6.68 -6.23
C ARG A 10 -13.91 -5.49 -5.81
N LEU A 11 -14.39 -4.30 -6.19
CA LEU A 11 -13.71 -3.02 -5.92
C LEU A 11 -13.48 -2.76 -4.43
N THR A 12 -14.40 -3.20 -3.57
CA THR A 12 -14.34 -3.05 -2.11
C THR A 12 -12.99 -3.47 -1.52
N ARG A 13 -12.41 -4.57 -2.01
CA ARG A 13 -11.14 -5.06 -1.47
C ARG A 13 -9.94 -4.23 -1.90
N VAL A 14 -9.96 -3.74 -3.14
CA VAL A 14 -8.95 -2.82 -3.67
C VAL A 14 -8.98 -1.53 -2.85
N THR A 15 -10.18 -1.01 -2.58
CA THR A 15 -10.38 0.17 -1.73
C THR A 15 -9.83 -0.05 -0.32
N ILE A 16 -10.22 -1.14 0.36
CA ILE A 16 -9.70 -1.46 1.70
C ILE A 16 -8.17 -1.56 1.69
N ALA A 17 -7.60 -2.25 0.71
CA ALA A 17 -6.16 -2.41 0.59
C ALA A 17 -5.44 -1.07 0.39
N ALA A 18 -5.96 -0.19 -0.47
CA ALA A 18 -5.38 1.12 -0.71
C ALA A 18 -5.47 2.03 0.53
N THR A 19 -6.60 2.02 1.25
CA THR A 19 -6.75 2.74 2.51
C THR A 19 -5.78 2.23 3.56
N LEU A 20 -5.65 0.91 3.74
CA LEU A 20 -4.69 0.32 4.68
C LEU A 20 -3.24 0.66 4.31
N ALA A 21 -2.91 0.67 3.01
CA ALA A 21 -1.57 1.04 2.55
C ALA A 21 -1.18 2.48 2.91
N GLN A 22 -2.15 3.39 3.03
CA GLN A 22 -1.93 4.77 3.52
C GLN A 22 -1.92 4.85 5.05
N LEU A 23 -2.72 4.04 5.75
CA LEU A 23 -2.75 4.05 7.22
C LEU A 23 -1.50 3.44 7.86
N ILE A 24 -0.91 2.42 7.25
CA ILE A 24 0.30 1.77 7.76
C ILE A 24 1.46 2.75 7.99
N PRO A 25 1.91 3.56 7.01
CA PRO A 25 3.00 4.51 7.23
C PRO A 25 2.65 5.57 8.27
N LEU A 26 1.38 6.00 8.37
CA LEU A 26 0.93 6.92 9.41
C LEU A 26 1.07 6.30 10.81
N ILE A 27 0.61 5.06 11.00
CA ILE A 27 0.76 4.32 12.25
C ILE A 27 2.25 4.12 12.58
N MET A 28 3.07 3.79 11.59
CA MET A 28 4.52 3.65 11.79
C MET A 28 5.19 4.96 12.21
N LEU A 29 4.78 6.09 11.63
CA LEU A 29 5.27 7.41 12.04
C LEU A 29 4.90 7.71 13.50
N VAL A 30 3.63 7.53 13.87
CA VAL A 30 3.16 7.74 15.25
C VAL A 30 3.89 6.83 16.23
N ALA A 31 4.04 5.55 15.89
CA ALA A 31 4.79 4.60 16.71
C ALA A 31 6.27 5.01 16.87
N THR A 32 6.91 5.47 15.80
CA THR A 32 8.30 5.93 15.82
C THR A 32 8.47 7.14 16.74
N ILE A 33 7.58 8.14 16.61
CA ILE A 33 7.61 9.33 17.47
C ILE A 33 7.36 8.94 18.94
N THR A 34 6.40 8.04 19.19
CA THR A 34 6.09 7.57 20.55
C THR A 34 7.27 6.84 21.17
N VAL A 35 7.91 5.91 20.45
CA VAL A 35 9.11 5.21 20.93
C VAL A 35 10.22 6.21 21.22
N TYR A 36 10.43 7.18 20.33
CA TYR A 36 11.46 8.19 20.52
C TYR A 36 11.19 9.05 21.77
N SER A 37 9.96 9.51 21.98
CA SER A 37 9.60 10.39 23.10
C SER A 37 9.54 9.69 24.45
N TYR A 38 9.18 8.41 24.50
CA TYR A 38 9.00 7.71 25.77
C TYR A 38 10.18 6.80 26.14
N LEU A 39 10.91 6.25 25.17
CA LEU A 39 11.93 5.22 25.42
C LEU A 39 13.36 5.69 25.11
N ILE A 40 13.55 6.55 24.10
CA ILE A 40 14.90 6.92 23.64
C ILE A 40 15.37 8.22 24.29
N ALA A 41 14.57 9.28 24.17
CA ALA A 41 14.92 10.60 24.69
C ALA A 41 13.72 11.20 25.43
N PRO A 42 13.37 10.67 26.62
CA PRO A 42 12.31 11.23 27.43
C PRO A 42 12.70 12.62 27.98
N ASN A 43 11.70 13.49 28.15
CA ASN A 43 11.82 14.85 28.71
C ASN A 43 12.48 15.91 27.81
N LEU A 44 12.49 15.71 26.49
CA LEU A 44 12.85 16.79 25.58
C LEU A 44 11.68 17.77 25.41
N ASP A 45 12.01 18.99 24.98
CA ASP A 45 11.01 20.00 24.66
C ASP A 45 10.14 19.57 23.48
N LYS A 46 8.88 20.02 23.50
CA LYS A 46 7.89 19.71 22.46
C LYS A 46 8.35 20.13 21.07
N GLU A 47 9.13 21.20 20.98
CA GLU A 47 9.70 21.72 19.74
C GLU A 47 10.67 20.70 19.11
N VAL A 48 11.48 20.02 19.92
CA VAL A 48 12.43 19.01 19.45
C VAL A 48 11.69 17.80 18.87
N TYR A 49 10.60 17.37 19.50
CA TYR A 49 9.79 16.27 18.96
C TYR A 49 9.07 16.65 17.66
N ALA A 50 8.61 17.90 17.54
CA ALA A 50 7.97 18.38 16.30
C ALA A 50 8.98 18.45 15.14
N GLU A 51 10.21 18.89 15.42
CA GLU A 51 11.28 18.90 14.45
C GLU A 51 11.67 17.47 14.03
N PHE A 52 11.83 16.56 15.00
CA PHE A 52 12.08 15.15 14.73
C PHE A 52 10.99 14.51 13.86
N ALA A 53 9.72 14.75 14.22
CA ALA A 53 8.57 14.27 13.46
C ALA A 53 8.61 14.77 12.00
N THR A 54 8.93 16.05 11.79
CA THR A 54 9.03 16.65 10.46
C THR A 54 10.15 16.03 9.63
N ARG A 55 11.32 15.79 10.26
CA ARG A 55 12.49 15.17 9.60
C ARG A 55 12.22 13.71 9.21
N ILE A 56 11.53 12.95 10.07
CA ILE A 56 11.33 11.51 9.86
C ILE A 56 10.06 11.17 9.08
N ALA A 57 9.07 12.07 9.01
CA ALA A 57 7.81 11.84 8.31
C ALA A 57 7.99 11.52 6.83
N LYS A 58 8.86 12.27 6.12
CA LYS A 58 9.15 12.05 4.70
C LYS A 58 9.76 10.66 4.44
N PRO A 59 10.91 10.29 5.01
CA PRO A 59 11.52 8.99 4.73
C PRO A 59 10.65 7.81 5.15
N ILE A 60 9.92 7.90 6.27
CA ILE A 60 8.94 6.87 6.65
C ILE A 60 7.84 6.78 5.60
N GLY A 61 7.24 7.91 5.19
CA GLY A 61 6.20 7.93 4.18
C GLY A 61 6.64 7.30 2.85
N TRP A 62 7.86 7.58 2.41
CA TRP A 62 8.42 7.04 1.17
C TRP A 62 8.67 5.53 1.24
N ILE A 63 9.40 5.07 2.26
CA ILE A 63 9.81 3.66 2.38
C ILE A 63 8.63 2.82 2.84
N ALA A 64 8.04 3.15 3.98
CA ALA A 64 6.94 2.38 4.55
C ALA A 64 5.70 2.43 3.67
N GLY A 65 5.40 3.57 3.03
CA GLY A 65 4.27 3.66 2.11
C GLY A 65 4.42 2.76 0.88
N THR A 66 5.63 2.67 0.31
CA THR A 66 5.91 1.78 -0.84
C THR A 66 5.79 0.31 -0.44
N LEU A 67 6.39 -0.09 0.69
CA LEU A 67 6.31 -1.46 1.19
C LEU A 67 4.88 -1.85 1.61
N ALA A 68 4.15 -0.94 2.24
CA ALA A 68 2.75 -1.14 2.58
C ALA A 68 1.89 -1.32 1.33
N THR A 69 2.15 -0.53 0.27
CA THR A 69 1.46 -0.67 -1.03
C THR A 69 1.71 -2.04 -1.63
N LEU A 70 2.96 -2.51 -1.64
CA LEU A 70 3.33 -3.85 -2.12
C LEU A 70 2.56 -4.94 -1.35
N ALA A 71 2.63 -4.89 -0.01
CA ALA A 71 2.01 -5.88 0.87
C ALA A 71 0.49 -5.91 0.72
N MET A 72 -0.16 -4.74 0.66
CA MET A 72 -1.61 -4.63 0.53
C MET A 72 -2.10 -4.98 -0.87
N ALA A 73 -1.36 -4.63 -1.92
CA ALA A 73 -1.67 -5.05 -3.28
C ALA A 73 -1.57 -6.58 -3.44
N PHE A 74 -0.53 -7.21 -2.89
CA PHE A 74 -0.42 -8.66 -2.82
C PHE A 74 -1.61 -9.28 -2.05
N TRP A 75 -1.94 -8.72 -0.89
CA TRP A 75 -3.08 -9.17 -0.10
C TRP A 75 -4.40 -9.02 -0.84
N ALA A 76 -4.63 -7.93 -1.58
CA ALA A 76 -5.85 -7.72 -2.35
C ALA A 76 -5.95 -8.71 -3.52
N ALA A 77 -4.84 -8.88 -4.25
CA ALA A 77 -4.75 -9.70 -5.44
C ALA A 77 -4.81 -11.21 -5.15
N ARG A 78 -4.38 -11.69 -3.97
CA ARG A 78 -4.25 -13.14 -3.71
C ARG A 78 -5.55 -13.96 -3.82
N LYS A 79 -6.74 -13.35 -3.77
CA LYS A 79 -8.02 -14.07 -4.03
C LYS A 79 -8.71 -13.68 -5.35
N ALA A 80 -8.06 -12.87 -6.18
CA ALA A 80 -8.60 -12.47 -7.48
C ALA A 80 -8.21 -13.51 -8.54
N HIS A 81 -9.00 -14.59 -8.65
CA HIS A 81 -8.77 -15.64 -9.64
C HIS A 81 -8.64 -15.06 -11.07
N ASN A 82 -7.56 -15.40 -11.77
CA ASN A 82 -7.22 -14.98 -13.13
C ASN A 82 -7.11 -13.46 -13.36
N ARG A 83 -7.10 -12.64 -12.30
CA ARG A 83 -7.01 -11.17 -12.39
C ARG A 83 -6.10 -10.54 -11.33
N GLN A 84 -5.18 -11.31 -10.76
CA GLN A 84 -4.32 -10.87 -9.67
C GLN A 84 -3.52 -9.61 -10.04
N VAL A 85 -2.95 -9.56 -11.24
CA VAL A 85 -2.19 -8.39 -11.73
C VAL A 85 -3.09 -7.15 -11.82
N ILE A 86 -4.31 -7.29 -12.35
CA ILE A 86 -5.26 -6.17 -12.46
C ILE A 86 -5.63 -5.62 -11.08
N TYR A 87 -5.86 -6.48 -10.08
CA TYR A 87 -6.13 -6.03 -8.70
C TYR A 87 -4.91 -5.32 -8.10
N GLY A 88 -3.69 -5.80 -8.37
CA GLY A 88 -2.46 -5.15 -7.92
C GLY A 88 -2.29 -3.75 -8.53
N VAL A 89 -2.42 -3.64 -9.85
CA VAL A 89 -2.37 -2.35 -10.57
C VAL A 89 -3.45 -1.40 -10.06
N ALA A 90 -4.70 -1.87 -9.94
CA ALA A 90 -5.80 -1.04 -9.44
C ALA A 90 -5.54 -0.54 -8.00
N THR A 91 -4.93 -1.38 -7.15
CA THR A 91 -4.53 -0.97 -5.80
C THR A 91 -3.45 0.10 -5.85
N GLY A 92 -2.40 -0.09 -6.66
CA GLY A 92 -1.32 0.90 -6.84
C GLY A 92 -1.83 2.25 -7.36
N VAL A 93 -2.69 2.23 -8.38
CA VAL A 93 -3.33 3.45 -8.92
C VAL A 93 -4.15 4.16 -7.84
N LEU A 94 -4.98 3.42 -7.10
CA LEU A 94 -5.80 4.03 -6.06
C LEU A 94 -4.95 4.63 -4.93
N VAL A 95 -3.86 3.97 -4.53
CA VAL A 95 -2.92 4.53 -3.56
C VAL A 95 -2.29 5.82 -4.06
N VAL A 96 -1.83 5.85 -5.31
CA VAL A 96 -1.25 7.06 -5.94
C VAL A 96 -2.27 8.19 -5.97
N LEU A 97 -3.52 7.92 -6.34
CA LEU A 97 -4.59 8.93 -6.34
C LEU A 97 -4.86 9.48 -4.93
N LEU A 98 -4.91 8.62 -3.91
CA LEU A 98 -5.06 9.04 -2.52
C LEU A 98 -3.88 9.89 -2.05
N ASP A 99 -2.67 9.57 -2.51
CA ASP A 99 -1.45 10.30 -2.17
C ASP A 99 -1.43 11.70 -2.82
N ILE A 100 -1.79 11.78 -4.10
CA ILE A 100 -1.95 13.05 -4.82
C ILE A 100 -3.02 13.90 -4.14
N LEU A 101 -4.18 13.33 -3.80
CA LEU A 101 -5.25 14.03 -3.08
C LEU A 101 -4.79 14.54 -1.71
N SER A 102 -4.02 13.74 -0.98
CA SER A 102 -3.47 14.13 0.32
C SER A 102 -2.44 15.27 0.20
N GLN A 103 -1.65 15.29 -0.87
CA GLN A 103 -0.68 16.36 -1.13
C GLN A 103 -1.35 17.66 -1.57
N THR A 104 -2.36 17.59 -2.44
CA THR A 104 -3.10 18.78 -2.90
C THR A 104 -3.90 19.43 -1.78
N THR A 105 -4.58 18.63 -0.94
CA THR A 105 -5.29 19.14 0.24
C THR A 105 -4.36 19.78 1.27
N ALA A 106 -3.09 19.36 1.32
CA ALA A 106 -2.07 19.94 2.19
C ALA A 106 -1.33 21.15 1.58
N ASN A 107 -1.67 21.60 0.36
CA ASN A 107 -0.98 22.67 -0.37
C ASN A 107 0.56 22.49 -0.42
N LYS A 108 1.03 21.24 -0.48
CA LYS A 108 2.47 20.95 -0.53
C LYS A 108 2.99 21.06 -1.96
N PRO A 109 4.15 21.72 -2.19
CA PRO A 109 4.79 21.69 -3.50
C PRO A 109 5.22 20.26 -3.84
N PHE A 110 5.06 19.87 -5.09
CA PHE A 110 5.55 18.58 -5.61
C PHE A 110 7.06 18.68 -5.88
N ASP A 111 7.85 17.86 -5.18
CA ASP A 111 9.26 17.66 -5.50
C ASP A 111 9.43 16.47 -6.47
N LEU A 112 10.54 16.42 -7.19
CA LEU A 112 10.92 15.30 -8.05
C LEU A 112 10.94 13.97 -7.28
N ILE A 113 11.36 14.00 -6.00
CA ILE A 113 11.37 12.81 -5.15
C ILE A 113 9.94 12.30 -4.91
N ASP A 114 8.96 13.19 -4.73
CA ASP A 114 7.56 12.78 -4.53
C ASP A 114 7.02 12.06 -5.78
N ILE A 115 7.38 12.54 -6.98
CA ILE A 115 7.04 11.88 -8.24
C ILE A 115 7.66 10.48 -8.31
N LEU A 116 8.95 10.35 -7.97
CA LEU A 116 9.63 9.05 -7.95
C LEU A 116 8.97 8.08 -6.96
N VAL A 117 8.52 8.58 -5.81
CA VAL A 117 7.80 7.77 -4.80
C VAL A 117 6.43 7.33 -5.32
N LEU A 118 5.69 8.18 -6.03
CA LEU A 118 4.43 7.78 -6.67
C LEU A 118 4.65 6.67 -7.70
N VAL A 119 5.69 6.79 -8.53
CA VAL A 119 6.09 5.74 -9.47
C VAL A 119 6.46 4.45 -8.73
N ALA A 120 7.24 4.55 -7.66
CA ALA A 120 7.61 3.40 -6.84
C ALA A 120 6.38 2.71 -6.23
N LYS A 121 5.40 3.46 -5.70
CA LYS A 121 4.13 2.91 -5.20
C LYS A 121 3.31 2.22 -6.29
N LEU A 122 3.26 2.79 -7.50
CA LEU A 122 2.58 2.17 -8.64
C LEU A 122 3.26 0.84 -9.06
N MET A 123 4.59 0.84 -9.13
CA MET A 123 5.37 -0.38 -9.39
C MET A 123 5.17 -1.42 -8.28
N ALA A 124 5.16 -1.00 -7.01
CA ALA A 124 4.89 -1.85 -5.86
C ALA A 124 3.50 -2.49 -5.94
N GLY A 125 2.47 -1.73 -6.31
CA GLY A 125 1.12 -2.26 -6.54
C GLY A 125 1.10 -3.34 -7.61
N THR A 126 1.76 -3.07 -8.74
CA THR A 126 1.89 -4.00 -9.87
C THR A 126 2.63 -5.27 -9.48
N LEU A 127 3.78 -5.12 -8.80
CA LEU A 127 4.59 -6.22 -8.31
C LEU A 127 3.83 -7.08 -7.28
N GLY A 128 3.04 -6.47 -6.40
CA GLY A 128 2.19 -7.20 -5.46
C GLY A 128 1.15 -8.09 -6.17
N GLY A 129 0.54 -7.56 -7.24
CA GLY A 129 -0.34 -8.34 -8.10
C GLY A 129 0.36 -9.48 -8.84
N TYR A 130 1.58 -9.22 -9.34
CA TYR A 130 2.42 -10.22 -9.99
C TYR A 130 2.85 -11.35 -9.04
N LEU A 131 3.29 -11.03 -7.82
CA LEU A 131 3.66 -12.01 -6.81
C LEU A 131 2.46 -12.89 -6.41
N ALA A 132 1.26 -12.30 -6.33
CA ALA A 132 0.03 -13.05 -6.07
C ALA A 132 -0.31 -14.02 -7.23
N TRP A 133 -0.09 -13.59 -8.47
CA TRP A 133 -0.23 -14.45 -9.65
C TRP A 133 0.78 -15.60 -9.66
N GLN A 134 2.06 -15.30 -9.40
CA GLN A 134 3.13 -16.31 -9.34
C GLN A 134 2.84 -17.35 -8.26
N ARG A 135 2.42 -16.91 -7.07
CA ARG A 135 1.99 -17.80 -5.98
C ARG A 135 0.84 -18.72 -6.42
N TYR A 136 -0.17 -18.18 -7.09
CA TYR A 136 -1.30 -18.99 -7.59
C TYR A 136 -0.87 -20.02 -8.64
N ARG A 137 0.01 -19.63 -9.57
CA ARG A 137 0.56 -20.52 -10.60
C ARG A 137 1.35 -21.68 -10.01
N ASN A 138 2.06 -21.45 -8.90
CA ASN A 138 2.89 -22.47 -8.24
C ASN A 138 2.08 -23.43 -7.33
N LEU A 139 0.77 -23.23 -7.14
CA LEU A 139 -0.05 -24.17 -6.37
C LEU A 139 -0.29 -25.49 -7.13
N PRO A 140 -0.26 -26.65 -6.45
CA PRO A 140 -0.68 -27.94 -7.01
C PRO A 140 -2.10 -27.84 -7.60
N VAL A 141 -2.36 -28.53 -8.71
CA VAL A 141 -3.62 -28.45 -9.46
C VAL A 141 -4.84 -28.70 -8.56
N GLU A 142 -4.74 -29.70 -7.68
CA GLU A 142 -5.77 -30.05 -6.68
C GLU A 142 -6.14 -28.87 -5.77
N LYS A 143 -5.14 -28.08 -5.34
CA LYS A 143 -5.34 -26.94 -4.43
C LYS A 143 -5.88 -25.69 -5.13
N ARG A 144 -5.80 -25.61 -6.46
CA ARG A 144 -6.29 -24.44 -7.23
C ARG A 144 -7.82 -24.34 -7.17
N HIS A 145 -8.53 -25.47 -7.12
CA HIS A 145 -9.98 -25.53 -7.05
C HIS A 145 -10.53 -25.16 -5.65
N THR A 146 -9.85 -25.59 -4.59
CA THR A 146 -10.19 -25.25 -3.19
C THR A 146 -9.78 -23.85 -2.76
N HIS A 147 -8.90 -23.16 -3.50
CA HIS A 147 -8.48 -21.78 -3.16
C HIS A 147 -9.61 -20.74 -3.25
N ARG A 148 -10.83 -21.17 -3.61
CA ARG A 148 -12.06 -20.37 -3.60
C ARG A 148 -12.58 -20.02 -2.20
N LEU A 149 -12.15 -20.71 -1.12
CA LEU A 149 -12.94 -20.79 0.12
C LEU A 149 -12.38 -20.15 1.40
N ILE A 150 -11.25 -19.42 1.38
CA ILE A 150 -10.78 -18.73 2.60
C ILE A 150 -10.44 -17.26 2.34
#